data_AF-X1BYC0-F1
#
_entry.id   AF-X1BYC0-F1
#
_cell.length_a   1.000
_cell.length_b   1.000
_cell.length_c   1.000
_cell.angle_alpha   90.00
_cell.angle_beta   90.00
_cell.angle_gamma   90.00
#
_symmetry.space_group_name_H-M   'P 1'
#
loop_
_entity.id
_entity.type
_entity.pdbx_description
1 polymer ?
#
loop_
_entity_poly.entity_id
_entity_poly.type
_entity_poly.pdbx_seq_one_letter_code
_entity_poly.pdbx_strand_id
1 'polypeptide(L)'
;METHEDNVAAMYAPFGEYVPKVAKLMIWHIWDMAMRSGTTADEQMDNVAWLARLVTVDRRVMTCISSLPEWQKVRTQLVSVIDTCKSESQTPAMEQRCLDILLPLFKVRFQPNYVFPEKPFHHLWYTMHEENTLVAVHFINADMPNSPFEDVKKFGDYLLRAIEDACKKYPTIREVECGTW
;
A
#
# COMPACT_ATOMS: atom_id res chain seq x y z
N MET A 1 -23.35 -24.95 -0.62
CA MET A 1 -21.96 -24.86 -0.13
C MET A 1 -21.33 -23.74 -0.93
N GLU A 2 -21.74 -22.52 -0.59
CA GLU A 2 -21.32 -21.31 -1.31
C GLU A 2 -19.96 -20.90 -0.78
N THR A 3 -19.04 -20.71 -1.71
CA THR A 3 -17.69 -20.24 -1.46
C THR A 3 -17.77 -18.84 -0.87
N HIS A 4 -17.40 -18.69 0.41
CA HIS A 4 -16.96 -17.42 0.95
C HIS A 4 -15.71 -17.01 0.15
N GLU A 5 -15.91 -16.34 -0.98
CA GLU A 5 -14.89 -15.46 -1.56
C GLU A 5 -14.71 -14.31 -0.58
N ASP A 6 -13.97 -14.58 0.49
CA ASP A 6 -13.44 -13.55 1.36
C ASP A 6 -12.64 -12.61 0.48
N ASN A 7 -13.29 -11.49 0.15
CA ASN A 7 -12.76 -10.30 -0.48
C ASN A 7 -11.27 -10.17 -0.17
N VAL A 8 -10.43 -10.64 -1.10
CA VAL A 8 -9.00 -10.40 -1.03
C VAL A 8 -8.89 -8.91 -1.24
N ALA A 9 -8.78 -8.16 -0.14
CA ALA A 9 -8.46 -6.75 -0.17
C ALA A 9 -7.31 -6.59 -1.17
N ALA A 10 -7.62 -5.97 -2.30
CA ALA A 10 -6.67 -5.78 -3.39
C ALA A 10 -5.64 -4.77 -2.91
N MET A 11 -4.68 -5.22 -2.11
CA MET A 11 -3.44 -4.49 -1.90
C MET A 11 -2.84 -4.21 -3.27
N TYR A 12 -2.24 -3.04 -3.52
CA TYR A 12 -1.54 -2.69 -4.78
C TYR A 12 -0.43 -3.65 -5.22
N ALA A 13 -0.14 -4.64 -4.38
CA ALA A 13 0.80 -5.72 -4.61
C ALA A 13 0.70 -6.45 -5.96
N PRO A 14 -0.43 -6.58 -6.70
CA PRO A 14 -0.43 -7.29 -7.97
C PRO A 14 0.12 -6.48 -9.14
N PHE A 15 0.31 -5.16 -8.99
CA PHE A 15 0.71 -4.30 -10.11
C PHE A 15 2.23 -4.20 -10.25
N GLY A 16 2.79 -5.07 -11.10
CA GLY A 16 4.23 -5.25 -11.27
C GLY A 16 5.01 -4.00 -11.71
N GLU A 17 4.36 -3.00 -12.30
CA GLU A 17 5.02 -1.75 -12.72
C GLU A 17 5.07 -0.69 -11.61
N TYR A 18 4.13 -0.72 -10.66
CA TYR A 18 3.98 0.29 -9.61
C TYR A 18 4.73 -0.10 -8.35
N VAL A 19 4.59 -1.36 -7.92
CA VAL A 19 5.17 -1.86 -6.68
C VAL A 19 6.69 -1.62 -6.60
N PRO A 20 7.50 -1.88 -7.65
CA PRO A 20 8.92 -1.58 -7.63
C PRO A 20 9.24 -0.09 -7.47
N LYS A 21 8.45 0.80 -8.07
CA LYS A 21 8.66 2.26 -8.00
C LYS A 21 8.36 2.77 -6.60
N VAL A 22 7.24 2.35 -6.02
CA VAL A 22 6.86 2.71 -4.65
C VAL A 22 7.85 2.15 -3.63
N ALA A 23 8.32 0.91 -3.81
CA ALA A 23 9.32 0.33 -2.93
C ALA A 23 10.61 1.18 -2.93
N LYS A 24 11.09 1.63 -4.09
CA LYS A 24 12.25 2.52 -4.18
C LYS A 24 12.03 3.84 -3.43
N LEU A 25 10.87 4.47 -3.60
CA LEU A 25 10.53 5.70 -2.87
C LEU A 25 10.52 5.49 -1.35
N MET A 26 9.96 4.37 -0.86
CA MET A 26 9.97 4.04 0.56
C MET A 26 11.38 3.82 1.09
N ILE A 27 12.21 3.05 0.36
CA ILE A 27 13.62 2.82 0.70
C ILE A 27 14.40 4.14 0.77
N TRP A 28 14.22 5.00 -0.24
CA TRP A 28 14.85 6.32 -0.27
C TRP A 28 14.41 7.17 0.92
N HIS A 29 13.11 7.18 1.24
CA HIS A 29 12.59 7.95 2.37
C HIS A 29 13.17 7.48 3.71
N ILE A 30 13.31 6.16 3.91
CA ILE A 30 13.96 5.61 5.10
C ILE A 30 15.40 6.09 5.22
N TRP A 31 16.15 6.04 4.11
CA TRP A 31 17.52 6.54 4.07
C TRP A 31 17.59 8.04 4.39
N ASP A 32 16.75 8.87 3.76
CA ASP A 32 16.72 10.33 3.98
C ASP A 32 16.39 10.65 5.45
N MET A 33 15.42 9.96 6.04
CA MET A 33 15.05 10.10 7.44
C MET A 33 16.20 9.70 8.39
N ALA A 34 16.89 8.60 8.11
CA ALA A 34 18.04 8.16 8.88
C ALA A 34 19.18 9.20 8.82
N MET A 35 19.48 9.73 7.63
CA MET A 35 20.51 10.74 7.43
C MET A 35 20.18 12.08 8.10
N ARG A 36 18.92 12.53 8.04
CA ARG A 36 18.48 13.80 8.67
C ARG A 36 18.40 13.72 10.18
N SER A 37 17.97 12.58 10.70
CA SER A 37 17.72 12.39 12.14
C SER A 37 18.95 11.87 12.89
N GLY A 38 20.00 11.44 12.17
CA GLY A 38 21.18 10.82 12.77
C GLY A 38 20.88 9.43 13.37
N THR A 39 19.83 8.77 12.90
CA THR A 39 19.39 7.43 13.35
C THR A 39 19.83 6.37 12.36
N THR A 40 19.63 5.10 12.71
CA THR A 40 19.86 3.96 11.81
C THR A 40 18.69 3.75 10.85
N ALA A 41 18.93 3.03 9.74
CA ALA A 41 17.84 2.58 8.90
C ALA A 41 16.89 1.64 9.66
N ASP A 42 17.41 0.82 10.59
CA ASP A 42 16.62 -0.10 11.40
C ASP A 42 15.53 0.62 12.19
N GLU A 43 15.90 1.70 12.90
CA GLU A 43 14.97 2.53 13.68
C GLU A 43 13.89 3.18 12.81
N GLN A 44 14.23 3.56 11.57
CA GLN A 44 13.27 4.15 10.64
C GLN A 44 12.38 3.12 9.96
N MET A 45 12.81 1.86 9.89
CA MET A 45 12.09 0.78 9.22
C MET A 45 10.77 0.44 9.90
N ASP A 46 10.70 0.62 11.22
CA ASP A 46 9.49 0.35 12.01
C ASP A 46 8.37 1.36 11.73
N ASN A 47 8.73 2.56 11.24
CA ASN A 47 7.76 3.58 10.84
C ASN A 47 7.19 3.34 9.44
N VAL A 48 7.74 2.40 8.67
CA VAL A 48 7.33 2.12 7.28
C VAL A 48 6.63 0.77 7.18
N ALA A 49 5.52 0.64 7.92
CA ALA A 49 4.68 -0.55 7.93
C ALA A 49 4.22 -0.99 6.53
N TRP A 50 4.17 -0.06 5.57
CA TRP A 50 3.78 -0.35 4.20
C TRP A 50 4.80 -1.18 3.41
N LEU A 51 6.12 -0.96 3.62
CA LEU A 51 7.14 -1.72 2.92
C LEU A 51 7.02 -3.20 3.26
N ALA A 52 6.86 -3.52 4.54
CA ALA A 52 6.60 -4.88 4.97
C ALA A 52 5.30 -5.45 4.40
N ARG A 53 4.21 -4.67 4.37
CA ARG A 53 2.95 -5.10 3.73
C ARG A 53 3.12 -5.47 2.26
N LEU A 54 4.01 -4.81 1.53
CA LEU A 54 4.33 -5.16 0.13
C LEU A 54 5.12 -6.47 0.04
N VAL A 55 5.99 -6.73 1.02
CA VAL A 55 6.96 -7.82 1.01
C VAL A 55 6.40 -9.13 1.56
N THR A 56 5.59 -9.08 2.63
CA THR A 56 5.07 -10.30 3.27
C THR A 56 3.86 -10.83 2.50
N VAL A 57 3.80 -12.16 2.34
CA VAL A 57 2.58 -12.86 1.88
C VAL A 57 1.63 -13.18 3.04
N ASP A 58 1.99 -12.78 4.26
CA ASP A 58 1.30 -13.15 5.49
C ASP A 58 0.31 -12.04 5.96
N ARG A 59 -0.95 -12.41 6.19
CA ARG A 59 -2.00 -11.51 6.70
C ARG A 59 -1.69 -11.00 8.12
N ARG A 60 -0.90 -11.74 8.90
CA ARG A 60 -0.44 -11.35 10.24
C ARG A 60 0.40 -10.08 10.25
N VAL A 61 0.91 -9.63 9.10
CA VAL A 61 1.63 -8.35 9.00
C VAL A 61 0.79 -7.16 9.50
N MET A 62 -0.55 -7.30 9.49
CA MET A 62 -1.49 -6.29 9.99
C MET A 62 -1.48 -6.18 11.53
N THR A 63 -1.01 -7.19 12.25
CA THR A 63 -1.15 -7.27 13.72
C THR A 63 0.14 -7.62 14.46
N CYS A 64 1.08 -8.33 13.83
CA CYS A 64 2.31 -8.79 14.50
C CYS A 64 3.53 -8.88 13.57
N ILE A 65 3.70 -7.88 12.70
CA ILE A 65 4.85 -7.73 11.78
C ILE A 65 6.22 -8.04 12.38
N SER A 66 6.50 -7.57 13.60
CA SER A 66 7.78 -7.75 14.29
C SER A 66 8.08 -9.22 14.62
N SER A 67 7.05 -10.07 14.68
CA SER A 67 7.18 -11.50 14.99
C SER A 67 7.36 -12.39 13.76
N LEU A 68 7.29 -11.85 12.54
CA LEU A 68 7.37 -12.61 11.29
C LEU A 68 8.83 -12.90 10.91
N PRO A 69 9.31 -14.16 11.00
CA PRO A 69 10.72 -14.48 10.75
C PRO A 69 11.18 -14.15 9.32
N GLU A 70 10.31 -14.33 8.32
CA GLU A 70 10.60 -14.03 6.93
C GLU A 70 10.83 -12.53 6.72
N TRP A 71 10.01 -11.70 7.38
CA TRP A 71 10.19 -10.25 7.36
C TRP A 71 11.50 -9.85 8.04
N GLN A 72 11.81 -10.40 9.22
CA GLN A 72 13.03 -10.05 9.94
C GLN A 72 14.29 -10.33 9.12
N LYS A 73 14.30 -11.44 8.36
CA LYS A 73 15.41 -11.76 7.45
C LYS A 73 15.56 -10.70 6.34
N VAL A 74 14.45 -10.32 5.70
CA VAL A 74 14.46 -9.32 4.62
C VAL A 74 14.83 -7.94 5.17
N ARG A 75 14.24 -7.52 6.29
CA ARG A 75 14.54 -6.28 7.02
C ARG A 75 16.04 -6.17 7.29
N THR A 76 16.66 -7.22 7.84
CA THR A 76 18.11 -7.27 8.11
C THR A 76 18.94 -7.01 6.84
N GLN A 77 18.56 -7.62 5.71
CA GLN A 77 19.26 -7.42 4.43
C GLN A 77 19.09 -6.00 3.91
N LEU A 78 17.88 -5.44 3.99
CA LEU A 78 17.58 -4.08 3.57
C LEU A 78 18.35 -3.05 4.40
N VAL A 79 18.30 -3.16 5.72
CA VAL A 79 19.01 -2.29 6.67
C VAL A 79 20.51 -2.32 6.37
N SER A 80 21.09 -3.51 6.17
CA SER A 80 22.52 -3.64 5.81
C SER A 80 22.87 -2.92 4.51
N VAL A 81 22.00 -2.92 3.49
CA VAL A 81 22.25 -2.17 2.25
C VAL A 81 22.10 -0.66 2.48
N ILE A 82 21.04 -0.23 3.16
CA ILE A 82 20.73 1.18 3.38
C ILE A 82 21.80 1.86 4.24
N ASP A 83 22.22 1.23 5.34
CA ASP A 83 23.23 1.78 6.25
C ASP A 83 24.61 1.96 5.58
N THR A 84 24.88 1.27 4.46
CA THR A 84 26.12 1.46 3.68
C THR A 84 26.07 2.67 2.76
N CYS A 85 24.90 3.25 2.49
CA CYS A 85 24.72 4.43 1.66
C CYS A 85 25.00 5.70 2.47
N LYS A 86 26.08 6.42 2.15
CA LYS A 86 26.57 7.57 2.93
C LYS A 86 26.29 8.92 2.28
N SER A 87 25.80 8.94 1.04
CA SER A 87 25.54 10.18 0.30
C SER A 87 24.42 10.01 -0.72
N GLU A 88 23.77 11.11 -1.06
CA GLU A 88 22.67 11.14 -2.04
C GLU A 88 23.09 10.58 -3.42
N SER A 89 24.34 10.80 -3.83
CA SER A 89 24.88 10.25 -5.08
C SER A 89 24.90 8.71 -5.13
N GLN A 90 24.82 8.02 -3.98
CA GLN A 90 24.80 6.57 -3.88
C GLN A 90 23.37 6.00 -3.84
N THR A 91 22.34 6.84 -3.68
CA THR A 91 20.96 6.38 -3.50
C THR A 91 20.44 5.57 -4.69
N PRO A 92 20.74 5.87 -5.97
CA PRO A 92 20.21 5.04 -7.06
C PRO A 92 20.73 3.60 -7.01
N ALA A 93 22.00 3.42 -6.61
CA ALA A 93 22.61 2.10 -6.47
C ALA A 93 22.07 1.36 -5.23
N MET A 94 21.87 2.07 -4.11
CA MET A 94 21.25 1.54 -2.89
C MET A 94 19.82 1.06 -3.18
N GLU A 95 18.99 1.91 -3.77
CA GLU A 95 17.60 1.61 -4.16
C GLU A 95 17.53 0.37 -5.05
N GLN A 96 18.44 0.25 -6.03
CA GLN A 96 18.47 -0.91 -6.91
C GLN A 96 18.85 -2.19 -6.16
N ARG A 97 19.87 -2.16 -5.31
CA ARG A 97 20.27 -3.32 -4.50
C ARG A 97 19.16 -3.77 -3.54
N CYS A 98 18.47 -2.81 -2.90
CA CYS A 98 17.31 -3.11 -2.08
C CYS A 98 16.17 -3.69 -2.94
N LEU A 99 15.91 -3.15 -4.13
CA LEU A 99 14.90 -3.70 -5.03
C LEU A 99 15.26 -5.13 -5.47
N ASP A 100 16.52 -5.45 -5.71
CA ASP A 100 16.95 -6.81 -6.07
C ASP A 100 16.65 -7.83 -4.96
N ILE A 101 16.69 -7.39 -3.69
CA ILE A 101 16.26 -8.20 -2.53
C ILE A 101 14.74 -8.40 -2.53
N LEU A 102 13.97 -7.34 -2.81
CA LEU A 102 12.51 -7.35 -2.67
C LEU A 102 11.77 -7.92 -3.87
N LEU A 103 12.29 -7.73 -5.08
CA LEU A 103 11.61 -8.04 -6.32
C LEU A 103 11.22 -9.52 -6.45
N PRO A 104 12.04 -10.51 -6.04
CA PRO A 104 11.61 -11.91 -6.02
C PRO A 104 10.37 -12.14 -5.15
N LEU A 105 10.25 -11.43 -4.03
CA LEU A 105 9.12 -11.55 -3.10
C LEU A 105 7.87 -10.88 -3.68
N PHE A 106 8.02 -9.70 -4.29
CA PHE A 106 6.94 -9.02 -4.98
C PHE A 106 6.37 -9.82 -6.15
N LYS A 107 7.24 -10.45 -6.95
CA LYS A 107 6.84 -11.23 -8.13
C LYS A 107 5.90 -12.39 -7.80
N VAL A 108 5.95 -12.95 -6.59
CA VAL A 108 5.01 -13.99 -6.13
C VAL A 108 3.57 -13.47 -6.05
N ARG A 109 3.41 -12.15 -5.89
CA ARG A 109 2.11 -11.48 -5.70
C ARG A 109 1.61 -10.78 -6.97
N PHE A 110 2.48 -10.60 -7.97
CA PHE A 110 2.10 -9.99 -9.24
C PHE A 110 1.09 -10.86 -9.96
N GLN A 111 -0.03 -10.26 -10.34
CA GLN A 111 -1.03 -10.93 -11.16
C GLN A 111 -0.85 -10.49 -12.61
N PRO A 112 -0.64 -11.43 -13.55
CA PRO A 112 -0.62 -11.13 -14.97
C PRO A 112 -1.95 -10.49 -15.37
N ASN A 113 -1.89 -9.39 -16.12
CA ASN A 113 -3.07 -8.65 -16.60
C ASN A 113 -4.00 -8.16 -15.46
N TYR A 114 -3.46 -7.87 -14.27
CA TYR A 114 -4.26 -7.21 -13.23
C TYR A 114 -4.79 -5.88 -13.73
N VAL A 115 -6.10 -5.75 -13.76
CA VAL A 115 -6.79 -4.50 -14.05
C VAL A 115 -7.34 -3.99 -12.73
N PHE A 116 -7.10 -2.71 -12.43
CA PHE A 116 -7.79 -2.08 -11.31
C PHE A 116 -9.30 -2.24 -11.51
N PRO A 117 -10.07 -2.46 -10.41
CA PRO A 117 -11.52 -2.45 -10.50
C PRO A 117 -12.00 -1.21 -11.27
N GLU A 118 -13.08 -1.36 -12.04
CA GLU A 118 -13.72 -0.22 -12.67
C GLU A 118 -14.03 0.84 -11.60
N LYS A 119 -13.78 2.10 -11.95
CA LYS A 119 -13.89 3.23 -11.03
C LYS A 119 -15.12 4.05 -11.43
N PRO A 120 -16.33 3.66 -11.02
CA PRO A 120 -17.54 4.37 -11.37
C PRO A 120 -17.55 5.81 -10.82
N PHE A 121 -16.69 6.12 -9.85
CA PHE A 121 -16.58 7.41 -9.20
C PHE A 121 -15.19 8.04 -9.37
N HIS A 122 -14.65 7.98 -10.60
CA HIS A 122 -13.37 8.58 -11.00
C HIS A 122 -12.15 7.93 -10.33
N HIS A 123 -11.81 8.35 -9.12
CA HIS A 123 -10.66 7.87 -8.34
C HIS A 123 -11.10 7.09 -7.09
N LEU A 124 -12.42 7.04 -6.83
CA LEU A 124 -13.03 6.33 -5.72
C LEU A 124 -13.70 5.03 -6.20
N TRP A 125 -13.65 4.02 -5.33
CA TRP A 125 -14.50 2.83 -5.39
C TRP A 125 -14.84 2.43 -3.95
N TYR A 126 -15.75 1.47 -3.78
CA TYR A 126 -16.07 0.96 -2.44
C TYR A 126 -16.18 -0.56 -2.44
N THR A 127 -15.96 -1.15 -1.27
CA THR A 127 -16.25 -2.57 -0.99
C THR A 127 -17.24 -2.69 0.18
N MET A 128 -17.93 -3.82 0.22
CA MET A 128 -18.86 -4.16 1.31
C MET A 128 -18.21 -5.13 2.29
N HIS A 129 -18.39 -4.86 3.58
CA HIS A 129 -17.93 -5.69 4.69
C HIS A 129 -19.07 -6.00 5.66
N GLU A 130 -18.81 -6.89 6.63
CA GLU A 130 -19.71 -7.19 7.75
C GLU A 130 -21.15 -7.46 7.29
N GLU A 131 -21.33 -8.45 6.41
CA GLU A 131 -22.66 -8.83 5.87
C GLU A 131 -23.42 -7.66 5.22
N ASN A 132 -22.69 -6.77 4.54
CA ASN A 132 -23.22 -5.56 3.88
C ASN A 132 -23.75 -4.48 4.83
N THR A 133 -23.22 -4.41 6.05
CA THR A 133 -23.55 -3.34 7.01
C THR A 133 -22.52 -2.22 7.04
N LEU A 134 -21.29 -2.48 6.57
CA LEU A 134 -20.21 -1.50 6.46
C LEU A 134 -19.80 -1.31 5.00
N VAL A 135 -19.77 -0.05 4.55
CA VAL A 135 -19.16 0.32 3.27
C VAL A 135 -17.78 0.91 3.51
N ALA A 136 -16.76 0.31 2.91
CA ALA A 136 -15.39 0.83 2.92
C ALA A 136 -15.14 1.57 1.61
N VAL A 137 -15.03 2.89 1.67
CA VAL A 137 -14.67 3.73 0.52
C VAL A 137 -13.16 3.80 0.42
N HIS A 138 -12.66 3.51 -0.78
CA HIS A 138 -11.26 3.49 -1.12
C HIS A 138 -10.94 4.57 -2.15
N PHE A 139 -9.72 5.09 -2.07
CA PHE A 139 -9.19 6.00 -3.07
C PHE A 139 -7.75 5.66 -3.41
N ILE A 140 -7.35 5.90 -4.67
CA ILE A 140 -5.96 5.75 -5.11
C ILE A 140 -5.25 7.09 -4.99
N ASN A 141 -4.12 7.02 -4.28
CA ASN A 141 -3.00 7.96 -4.14
C ASN A 141 -3.25 9.43 -4.54
N ALA A 142 -3.11 10.30 -3.54
CA ALA A 142 -3.30 11.74 -3.58
C ALA A 142 -2.32 12.52 -4.47
N ASP A 143 -1.29 11.89 -5.02
CA ASP A 143 -0.20 12.56 -5.76
C ASP A 143 -0.14 12.21 -7.27
N MET A 144 -1.26 11.74 -7.86
CA MET A 144 -1.33 11.65 -9.32
C MET A 144 -1.35 13.07 -9.93
N PRO A 145 -0.85 13.28 -11.17
CA PRO A 145 -0.86 14.59 -11.85
C PRO A 145 -2.24 15.26 -12.05
N ASN A 146 -3.31 14.56 -11.68
CA ASN A 146 -4.68 15.05 -11.59
C ASN A 146 -5.22 14.64 -10.23
N SER A 147 -4.57 15.11 -9.17
CA SER A 147 -4.92 14.69 -7.83
C SER A 147 -6.36 15.10 -7.55
N PRO A 148 -7.22 14.19 -7.07
CA PRO A 148 -8.57 14.57 -6.74
C PRO A 148 -8.65 15.56 -5.57
N PHE A 149 -7.56 15.71 -4.81
CA PHE A 149 -7.47 16.65 -3.69
C PHE A 149 -7.15 18.09 -4.13
N GLU A 150 -6.81 18.32 -5.40
CA GLU A 150 -6.66 19.67 -5.95
C GLU A 150 -7.99 20.45 -5.97
N ASP A 151 -9.12 19.74 -6.01
CA ASP A 151 -10.47 20.31 -5.93
C ASP A 151 -11.30 19.52 -4.90
N VAL A 152 -11.22 19.99 -3.64
CA VAL A 152 -11.91 19.39 -2.48
C VAL A 152 -13.42 19.29 -2.68
N LYS A 153 -14.04 20.25 -3.39
CA LYS A 153 -15.48 20.21 -3.65
C LYS A 153 -15.80 19.05 -4.58
N LYS A 154 -15.04 18.92 -5.67
CA LYS A 154 -15.20 17.84 -6.64
C LYS A 154 -14.92 16.48 -6.02
N PHE A 155 -13.93 16.38 -5.12
CA PHE A 155 -13.70 15.19 -4.31
C PHE A 155 -14.92 14.81 -3.47
N GLY A 156 -15.47 15.77 -2.71
CA GLY A 156 -16.67 15.56 -1.89
C GLY A 156 -17.88 15.11 -2.72
N ASP A 157 -18.08 15.70 -3.90
CA ASP A 157 -19.15 15.33 -4.83
C ASP A 157 -18.98 13.87 -5.32
N TYR A 158 -17.76 13.41 -5.58
CA TYR A 158 -17.51 11.99 -5.94
C TYR A 158 -17.73 11.04 -4.75
N LEU A 159 -17.29 11.43 -3.56
CA LEU A 159 -17.46 10.63 -2.34
C LEU A 159 -18.95 10.43 -2.01
N LEU A 160 -19.73 11.51 -2.04
CA LEU A 160 -21.16 11.45 -1.81
C LEU A 160 -21.84 10.52 -2.80
N ARG A 161 -21.51 10.62 -4.10
CA ARG A 161 -22.05 9.74 -5.14
C ARG A 161 -21.73 8.26 -4.91
N ALA A 162 -20.52 7.95 -4.43
CA ALA A 162 -20.13 6.58 -4.11
C ALA A 162 -20.96 6.02 -2.95
N ILE A 163 -21.15 6.79 -1.87
CA ILE A 163 -21.96 6.41 -0.71
C ILE A 163 -23.43 6.27 -1.09
N GLU A 164 -23.97 7.20 -1.86
CA GLU A 164 -25.37 7.14 -2.33
C GLU A 164 -25.63 5.92 -3.21
N ASP A 165 -24.69 5.56 -4.10
CA ASP A 165 -24.78 4.34 -4.90
C ASP A 165 -24.73 3.08 -4.03
N ALA A 166 -23.86 3.05 -3.02
CA ALA A 166 -23.78 1.94 -2.08
C ALA A 166 -25.08 1.78 -1.28
N CYS A 167 -25.61 2.87 -0.69
CA CYS A 167 -26.88 2.85 0.05
C CYS A 167 -28.07 2.43 -0.80
N LYS A 168 -28.08 2.77 -2.10
CA LYS A 168 -29.13 2.33 -3.04
C LYS A 168 -29.06 0.82 -3.31
N LYS A 169 -27.85 0.25 -3.40
CA LYS A 169 -27.64 -1.18 -3.69
C LYS A 169 -27.74 -2.06 -2.44
N TYR A 170 -27.35 -1.54 -1.29
CA TYR A 170 -27.26 -2.25 -0.02
C TYR A 170 -27.99 -1.45 1.09
N PRO A 171 -29.32 -1.64 1.24
CA PRO A 171 -30.11 -0.88 2.22
C PRO A 171 -29.75 -1.17 3.69
N THR A 172 -28.93 -2.19 3.95
CA THR A 172 -28.50 -2.63 5.28
C THR A 172 -27.31 -1.85 5.83
N ILE A 173 -26.72 -0.95 5.03
CA ILE A 173 -25.58 -0.13 5.44
C ILE A 173 -25.93 0.70 6.68
N ARG A 174 -25.03 0.66 7.66
CA ARG A 174 -25.08 1.44 8.90
C ARG A 174 -23.84 2.30 9.09
N GLU A 175 -22.73 1.89 8.49
CA GLU A 175 -21.43 2.49 8.71
C GLU A 175 -20.70 2.75 7.40
N VAL A 176 -19.96 3.86 7.37
CA VAL A 176 -19.11 4.27 6.26
C VAL A 176 -17.71 4.43 6.81
N GLU A 177 -16.78 3.62 6.33
CA GLU A 177 -15.35 3.79 6.57
C GLU A 177 -14.70 4.43 5.34
N CYS A 178 -13.87 5.44 5.57
CA CYS A 178 -13.03 6.02 4.51
C CYS A 178 -11.58 5.67 4.80
N GLY A 179 -11.01 4.84 3.94
CA GLY A 179 -9.63 4.37 4.06
C GLY A 179 -8.77 4.82 2.91
N THR A 180 -7.60 5.36 3.22
CA THR A 180 -6.50 5.57 2.27
C THR A 180 -5.60 4.34 2.37
N TRP A 181 -5.26 3.74 1.23
CA TRP A 181 -4.25 2.69 1.14
C TRP A 181 -3.01 3.25 0.44
#